data_AF-A0A7J7Z537-F1
#
_entry.id   AF-A0A7J7Z537-F1
#
_cell.length_a   1.000
_cell.length_b   1.000
_cell.length_c   1.000
_cell.angle_alpha   90.00
_cell.angle_beta   90.00
_cell.angle_gamma   90.00
#
_symmetry.space_group_name_H-M   'P 1'
#
loop_
_entity.id
_entity.type
_entity.pdbx_description
1 polymer ?
#
loop_
_entity_poly.entity_id
_entity_poly.type
_entity_poly.pdbx_seq_one_letter_code
_entity_poly.pdbx_strand_id
1 'polypeptide(L)'
;MAAAQKTEVRRKQEEEARRLRGPQQEEEEQPRKKEEEDEQERLLKAAEARRLAEQREQEQRREQEWLQAERELQEREKALRLQKERLQRELEGKKKEKQQRLQEEQKKAKEAAAASKGPNTTMDVQSPACTSYQMTPQVPRAPRKINLDDYGMDLNSDDSTDDESHPRKPIPSWATGTQLSQAILHQYCHPPNLLELFGTIRQLHLEDIFRKSKPRYHKRTSSAVWNSPPLQGGRVPRSPTCSLKY
;
A
#
# COMPACT_ATOMS: atom_id res chain seq x y z
N MET A 1 81.42 -26.57 58.35
CA MET A 1 80.23 -27.45 58.38
C MET A 1 78.93 -26.70 58.68
N ALA A 2 78.90 -25.73 59.62
CA ALA A 2 77.65 -25.03 60.01
C ALA A 2 77.05 -24.05 58.98
N ALA A 3 77.85 -23.47 58.06
CA ALA A 3 77.36 -22.48 57.10
C ALA A 3 76.52 -23.10 55.96
N ALA A 4 76.90 -24.29 55.47
CA ALA A 4 76.17 -25.00 54.40
C ALA A 4 74.80 -25.52 54.86
N GLN A 5 74.70 -25.93 56.14
CA GLN A 5 73.43 -26.37 56.71
C GLN A 5 72.43 -25.21 56.87
N LYS A 6 72.89 -24.00 57.18
CA LYS A 6 72.01 -22.81 57.28
C LYS A 6 71.40 -22.41 55.93
N THR A 7 72.14 -22.51 54.84
CA THR A 7 71.64 -22.18 53.49
C THR A 7 70.62 -23.20 52.98
N GLU A 8 70.81 -24.49 53.29
CA GLU A 8 69.82 -25.52 52.95
C GLU A 8 68.52 -25.37 53.73
N VAL A 9 68.60 -25.02 55.03
CA VAL A 9 67.40 -24.75 55.84
C VAL A 9 66.62 -23.55 55.30
N ARG A 10 67.30 -22.46 54.92
CA ARG A 10 66.64 -21.29 54.31
C ARG A 10 65.98 -21.64 52.97
N ARG A 11 66.65 -22.44 52.12
CA ARG A 11 66.08 -22.88 50.82
C ARG A 11 64.85 -23.76 51.01
N LYS A 12 64.87 -24.66 52.01
CA LYS A 12 63.72 -25.49 52.37
C LYS A 12 62.55 -24.66 52.90
N GLN A 13 62.82 -23.68 53.77
CA GLN A 13 61.79 -22.76 54.27
C GLN A 13 61.19 -21.89 53.17
N GLU A 14 61.99 -21.43 52.20
CA GLU A 14 61.52 -20.65 51.06
C GLU A 14 60.68 -21.49 50.07
N GLU A 15 61.08 -22.74 49.81
CA GLU A 15 60.30 -23.68 49.00
C GLU A 15 58.98 -24.05 49.67
N GLU A 16 58.99 -24.28 50.99
CA GLU A 16 57.79 -24.55 51.78
C GLU A 16 56.84 -23.33 51.79
N ALA A 17 57.37 -22.12 52.00
CA ALA A 17 56.59 -20.89 51.94
C ALA A 17 56.01 -20.62 50.54
N ARG A 18 56.67 -21.07 49.47
CA ARG A 18 56.17 -20.97 48.09
C ARG A 18 55.10 -22.02 47.81
N ARG A 19 55.24 -23.24 48.36
CA ARG A 19 54.22 -24.30 48.30
C ARG A 19 52.95 -23.94 49.07
N LEU A 20 53.04 -23.17 50.16
CA LEU A 20 51.89 -22.67 50.91
C LEU A 20 51.20 -21.46 50.25
N ARG A 21 51.95 -20.57 49.59
CA ARG A 21 51.39 -19.36 48.95
C ARG A 21 50.55 -19.64 47.71
N GLY A 22 50.94 -20.60 46.88
CA GLY A 22 50.18 -20.99 45.68
C GLY A 22 48.71 -21.32 45.96
N PRO A 23 48.40 -22.32 46.82
CA PRO A 23 47.03 -22.69 47.13
C PRO A 23 46.26 -21.58 47.86
N GLN A 24 46.91 -20.77 48.72
CA GLN A 24 46.25 -19.61 49.36
C GLN A 24 45.83 -18.54 48.34
N GLN A 25 46.65 -18.25 47.34
CA GLN A 25 46.30 -17.29 46.28
C GLN A 25 45.20 -17.84 45.37
N GLU A 26 45.23 -19.13 45.07
CA GLU A 26 44.19 -19.78 44.25
C GLU A 26 42.84 -19.85 44.99
N GLU A 27 42.85 -20.07 46.31
CA GLU A 27 41.65 -20.07 47.16
C GLU A 27 41.02 -18.67 47.29
N GLU A 28 41.81 -17.59 47.28
CA GLU A 28 41.29 -16.21 47.24
C GLU A 28 40.85 -15.74 45.83
N GLU A 29 41.45 -16.25 44.76
CA GLU A 29 41.06 -15.88 43.38
C GLU A 29 39.77 -16.53 42.90
N GLN A 30 39.49 -17.77 43.33
CA GLN A 30 38.27 -18.51 42.98
C GLN A 30 36.96 -17.77 43.33
N PRO A 31 36.76 -17.23 44.56
CA PRO A 31 35.56 -16.49 44.89
C PRO A 31 35.46 -15.16 44.13
N ARG A 32 36.59 -14.47 43.91
CA ARG A 32 36.62 -13.22 43.14
C ARG A 32 36.20 -13.42 41.69
N LYS A 33 36.69 -14.48 41.03
CA LYS A 33 36.29 -14.83 39.66
C LYS A 33 34.80 -15.17 39.55
N LYS A 34 34.25 -15.88 40.54
CA LYS A 34 32.81 -16.17 40.62
C LYS A 34 31.97 -14.92 40.83
N GLU A 35 32.42 -14.01 41.69
CA GLU A 35 31.73 -12.74 41.95
C GLU A 35 31.73 -11.84 40.70
N GLU A 36 32.84 -11.76 39.97
CA GLU A 36 32.92 -11.06 38.68
C GLU A 36 32.00 -11.68 37.61
N GLU A 37 31.91 -13.01 37.54
CA GLU A 37 31.02 -13.73 36.62
C GLU A 37 29.54 -13.47 36.95
N ASP A 38 29.17 -13.55 38.23
CA ASP A 38 27.81 -13.24 38.70
C ASP A 38 27.45 -11.77 38.43
N GLU A 39 28.38 -10.83 38.62
CA GLU A 39 28.16 -9.43 38.27
C GLU A 39 27.95 -9.25 36.76
N GLN A 40 28.75 -9.91 35.92
CA GLN A 40 28.56 -9.88 34.47
C GLN A 40 27.22 -10.50 34.06
N GLU A 41 26.81 -11.62 34.66
CA GLU A 41 25.51 -12.24 34.38
C GLU A 41 24.36 -11.30 34.76
N ARG A 42 24.45 -10.64 35.93
CA ARG A 42 23.45 -9.65 36.36
C ARG A 42 23.37 -8.45 35.42
N LEU A 43 24.49 -7.98 34.90
CA LEU A 43 24.53 -6.89 33.91
C LEU A 43 23.89 -7.31 32.58
N LEU A 44 24.20 -8.50 32.08
CA LEU A 44 23.59 -9.04 30.85
C LEU A 44 22.08 -9.20 31.02
N LYS A 45 21.63 -9.76 32.15
CA LYS A 45 20.21 -9.94 32.47
C LYS A 45 19.48 -8.60 32.61
N ALA A 46 20.12 -7.59 33.21
CA ALA A 46 19.57 -6.24 33.30
C ALA A 46 19.49 -5.56 31.92
N ALA A 47 20.49 -5.75 31.06
CA ALA A 47 20.47 -5.23 29.69
C ALA A 47 19.38 -5.89 28.85
N GLU A 48 19.21 -7.21 28.96
CA GLU A 48 18.14 -7.95 28.28
C GLU A 48 16.75 -7.49 28.76
N ALA A 49 16.56 -7.33 30.08
CA ALA A 49 15.31 -6.83 30.64
C ALA A 49 14.97 -5.42 30.13
N ARG A 50 15.97 -4.53 29.98
CA ARG A 50 15.78 -3.20 29.39
C ARG A 50 15.39 -3.26 27.92
N ARG A 51 16.04 -4.09 27.12
CA ARG A 51 15.69 -4.28 25.69
C ARG A 51 14.27 -4.82 25.53
N LEU A 52 13.86 -5.76 26.40
CA LEU A 52 12.50 -6.29 26.39
C LEU A 52 11.46 -5.24 26.80
N ALA A 53 11.77 -4.41 27.81
CA ALA A 53 10.90 -3.32 28.22
C ALA A 53 10.75 -2.26 27.11
N GLU A 54 11.84 -1.89 26.45
CA GLU A 54 11.83 -0.96 25.32
C GLU A 54 11.03 -1.50 24.13
N GLN A 55 11.15 -2.80 23.82
CA GLN A 55 10.33 -3.44 22.79
C GLN A 55 8.84 -3.38 23.13
N ARG A 56 8.46 -3.70 24.38
CA ARG A 56 7.06 -3.62 24.84
C ARG A 56 6.53 -2.19 24.77
N GLU A 57 7.32 -1.20 25.17
CA GLU A 57 6.91 0.21 25.07
C GLU A 57 6.76 0.64 23.60
N GLN A 58 7.65 0.20 22.72
CA GLN A 58 7.57 0.48 21.29
C GLN A 58 6.35 -0.18 20.65
N GLU A 59 6.02 -1.41 21.03
CA GLU A 59 4.79 -2.09 20.60
C GLU A 59 3.55 -1.34 21.09
N GLN A 60 3.49 -0.96 22.37
CA GLN A 60 2.37 -0.18 22.89
C GLN A 60 2.22 1.18 22.20
N ARG A 61 3.33 1.86 21.88
CA ARG A 61 3.30 3.12 21.11
C ARG A 61 2.77 2.89 19.71
N ARG A 62 3.23 1.84 19.01
CA ARG A 62 2.72 1.47 17.68
C ARG A 62 1.23 1.13 17.71
N GLU A 63 0.78 0.39 18.72
CA GLU A 63 -0.65 0.08 18.90
C GLU A 63 -1.48 1.35 19.15
N GLN A 64 -0.99 2.28 19.97
CA GLN A 64 -1.67 3.55 20.21
C GLN A 64 -1.72 4.42 18.96
N GLU A 65 -0.61 4.54 18.22
CA GLU A 65 -0.55 5.26 16.95
C GLU A 65 -1.49 4.65 15.91
N TRP A 66 -1.52 3.32 15.82
CA TRP A 66 -2.43 2.60 14.92
C TRP A 66 -3.90 2.88 15.28
N LEU A 67 -4.25 2.84 16.57
CA LEU A 67 -5.59 3.11 17.05
C LEU A 67 -6.00 4.58 16.89
N GLN A 68 -5.05 5.52 16.94
CA GLN A 68 -5.31 6.94 16.63
C GLN A 68 -5.54 7.15 15.13
N ALA A 69 -4.70 6.57 14.29
CA ALA A 69 -4.83 6.64 12.84
C ALA A 69 -6.16 6.02 12.35
N GLU A 70 -6.59 4.91 12.96
CA GLU A 70 -7.88 4.28 12.65
C GLU A 70 -9.06 5.22 12.98
N ARG A 71 -9.03 5.90 14.13
CA ARG A 71 -10.06 6.89 14.50
C ARG A 71 -10.07 8.08 13.55
N GLU A 72 -8.90 8.62 13.21
CA GLU A 72 -8.78 9.75 12.27
C GLU A 72 -9.33 9.37 10.89
N LEU A 73 -9.03 8.16 10.41
CA LEU A 73 -9.58 7.66 9.15
C LEU A 73 -11.11 7.55 9.20
N GLN A 74 -11.66 7.05 10.31
CA GLN A 74 -13.10 6.96 10.50
C GLN A 74 -13.77 8.33 10.54
N GLU A 75 -13.16 9.33 11.19
CA GLU A 75 -13.65 10.70 11.20
C GLU A 75 -13.58 11.33 9.81
N ARG A 76 -12.49 11.11 9.07
CA ARG A 76 -12.32 11.59 7.69
C ARG A 76 -13.34 10.98 6.74
N GLU A 77 -13.65 9.68 6.89
CA GLU A 77 -14.68 9.00 6.12
C GLU A 77 -16.07 9.59 6.43
N LYS A 78 -16.40 9.78 7.70
CA LYS A 78 -17.66 10.42 8.13
C LYS A 78 -17.77 11.85 7.58
N ALA A 79 -16.69 12.62 7.60
CA ALA A 79 -16.65 13.97 7.04
C ALA A 79 -16.88 13.97 5.52
N LEU A 80 -16.23 13.05 4.79
CA LEU A 80 -16.42 12.90 3.35
C LEU A 80 -17.85 12.49 3.00
N ARG A 81 -18.44 11.58 3.79
CA ARG A 81 -19.85 11.17 3.64
C ARG A 81 -20.80 12.34 3.83
N LEU A 82 -20.57 13.16 4.86
CA LEU A 82 -21.38 14.35 5.12
C LEU A 82 -21.24 15.39 3.98
N GLN A 83 -20.03 15.58 3.46
CA GLN A 83 -19.78 16.45 2.32
C GLN A 83 -20.53 15.98 1.06
N LYS A 84 -20.49 14.67 0.78
CA LYS A 84 -21.20 14.05 -0.34
C LYS A 84 -22.72 14.20 -0.20
N GLU A 85 -23.26 13.97 1.00
CA GLU A 85 -24.69 14.18 1.28
C GLU A 85 -25.09 15.64 1.07
N ARG A 86 -24.26 16.60 1.53
CA ARG A 86 -24.52 18.04 1.34
C ARG A 86 -24.57 18.42 -0.14
N LEU A 87 -23.61 17.95 -0.93
CA LEU A 87 -23.59 18.14 -2.39
C LEU A 87 -24.83 17.53 -3.05
N GLN A 88 -25.23 16.33 -2.62
CA GLN A 88 -26.42 15.67 -3.15
C GLN A 88 -27.70 16.45 -2.85
N ARG A 89 -27.88 16.94 -1.61
CA ARG A 89 -29.01 17.80 -1.24
C ARG A 89 -29.03 19.10 -2.04
N GLU A 90 -27.88 19.72 -2.30
CA GLU A 90 -27.79 20.92 -3.12
C GLU A 90 -28.20 20.67 -4.57
N LEU A 91 -27.73 19.56 -5.15
CA LEU A 91 -28.11 19.14 -6.51
C LEU A 91 -29.61 18.81 -6.60
N GLU A 92 -30.18 18.13 -5.61
CA GLU A 92 -31.62 17.87 -5.54
C GLU A 92 -32.43 19.16 -5.36
N GLY A 93 -31.95 20.11 -4.54
CA GLY A 93 -32.54 21.44 -4.39
C GLY A 93 -32.57 22.20 -5.73
N LYS A 94 -31.44 22.25 -6.44
CA LYS A 94 -31.33 22.87 -7.77
C LYS A 94 -32.23 22.19 -8.80
N LYS A 95 -32.38 20.85 -8.76
CA LYS A 95 -33.31 20.12 -9.64
C LYS A 95 -34.77 20.49 -9.35
N LYS A 96 -35.17 20.54 -8.08
CA LYS A 96 -36.52 20.94 -7.66
C LYS A 96 -36.82 22.39 -8.05
N GLU A 97 -35.88 23.32 -7.85
CA GLU A 97 -36.05 24.71 -8.26
C GLU A 97 -36.22 24.84 -9.78
N LYS A 98 -35.38 24.16 -10.58
CA LYS A 98 -35.54 24.14 -12.04
C LYS A 98 -36.89 23.57 -12.47
N GLN A 99 -37.37 22.51 -11.80
CA GLN A 99 -38.67 21.92 -12.09
C GLN A 99 -39.83 22.86 -11.75
N GLN A 100 -39.76 23.58 -10.62
CA GLN A 100 -40.75 24.58 -10.23
C GLN A 100 -40.78 25.76 -11.21
N ARG A 101 -39.62 26.30 -11.60
CA ARG A 101 -39.52 27.36 -12.61
C ARG A 101 -40.17 26.94 -13.94
N LEU A 102 -39.91 25.71 -14.39
CA LEU A 102 -40.50 25.18 -15.63
C LEU A 102 -42.03 25.05 -15.53
N GLN A 103 -42.56 24.64 -14.38
CA GLN A 103 -44.01 24.56 -14.14
C GLN A 103 -44.67 25.95 -14.09
N GLU A 104 -44.02 26.92 -13.44
CA GLU A 104 -44.50 28.30 -13.38
C GLU A 104 -44.53 28.94 -14.77
N GLU A 105 -43.48 28.73 -15.56
CA GLU A 105 -43.40 29.19 -16.94
C GLU A 105 -44.48 28.55 -17.83
N GLN A 106 -44.75 27.25 -17.67
CA GLN A 106 -45.86 26.58 -18.36
C GLN A 106 -47.24 27.09 -17.93
N LYS A 107 -47.44 27.38 -16.63
CA LYS A 107 -48.71 27.98 -16.15
C LYS A 107 -48.89 29.38 -16.74
N LYS A 108 -47.85 30.21 -16.72
CA LYS A 108 -47.83 31.55 -17.29
C LYS A 108 -48.06 31.53 -18.81
N ALA A 109 -47.49 30.57 -19.53
CA ALA A 109 -47.73 30.39 -20.97
C ALA A 109 -49.17 29.94 -21.28
N LYS A 110 -49.75 29.05 -20.46
CA LYS A 110 -51.16 28.65 -20.59
C LYS A 110 -52.13 29.79 -20.27
N GLU A 111 -51.80 30.62 -19.29
CA GLU A 111 -52.58 31.80 -18.92
C GLU A 111 -52.49 32.91 -19.98
N ALA A 112 -51.31 33.12 -20.57
CA ALA A 112 -51.12 34.01 -21.71
C ALA A 112 -51.84 33.51 -22.98
N ALA A 113 -51.85 32.20 -23.24
CA ALA A 113 -52.59 31.60 -24.34
C ALA A 113 -54.13 31.65 -24.13
N ALA A 114 -54.60 31.61 -22.88
CA ALA A 114 -56.01 31.82 -22.54
C ALA A 114 -56.42 33.30 -22.67
N ALA A 115 -55.49 34.24 -22.47
CA ALA A 115 -55.71 35.67 -22.63
C ALA A 115 -55.62 36.17 -24.08
N SER A 116 -55.04 35.42 -25.03
CA SER A 116 -54.95 35.81 -26.45
C SER A 116 -55.98 35.11 -27.35
N LYS A 117 -57.24 35.55 -27.29
CA LYS A 117 -58.17 35.48 -28.42
C LYS A 117 -58.35 36.88 -29.01
N GLY A 118 -57.47 37.25 -29.93
CA GLY A 118 -57.56 38.47 -30.72
C GLY A 118 -56.45 38.47 -31.78
N PRO A 119 -56.72 38.86 -33.04
CA PRO A 119 -55.71 38.81 -34.09
C PRO A 119 -54.90 40.12 -34.15
N ASN A 120 -53.69 39.99 -34.70
CA ASN A 120 -52.92 40.98 -35.48
C ASN A 120 -51.56 41.48 -34.93
N THR A 121 -50.62 41.47 -35.89
CA THR A 121 -49.55 42.44 -36.22
C THR A 121 -48.27 42.56 -35.40
N THR A 122 -47.18 42.18 -36.09
CA THR A 122 -45.91 42.88 -36.31
C THR A 122 -45.41 43.89 -35.28
N MET A 123 -44.25 43.61 -34.67
CA MET A 123 -43.16 44.59 -34.58
C MET A 123 -41.81 43.89 -34.34
N ASP A 124 -40.86 44.15 -35.24
CA ASP A 124 -39.43 43.94 -35.05
C ASP A 124 -38.90 45.05 -34.13
N VAL A 125 -38.22 44.67 -33.04
CA VAL A 125 -37.39 45.58 -32.25
C VAL A 125 -36.13 44.84 -31.82
N GLN A 126 -35.06 45.05 -32.58
CA GLN A 126 -33.70 44.92 -32.09
C GLN A 126 -33.47 45.90 -30.93
N SER A 127 -32.86 45.45 -29.83
CA SER A 127 -31.76 46.17 -29.15
C SER A 127 -31.21 45.42 -27.93
N PRO A 128 -29.95 45.71 -27.50
CA PRO A 128 -28.99 44.72 -27.04
C PRO A 128 -28.64 44.84 -25.54
N ALA A 129 -27.65 44.03 -25.13
CA ALA A 129 -26.85 44.09 -23.90
C ALA A 129 -27.28 43.17 -22.73
N CYS A 130 -26.45 42.16 -22.48
CA CYS A 130 -25.49 42.13 -21.36
C CYS A 130 -25.17 40.68 -20.96
N THR A 131 -24.30 40.00 -21.72
CA THR A 131 -23.64 38.79 -21.22
C THR A 131 -22.36 39.20 -20.49
N SER A 132 -22.54 39.64 -19.27
CA SER A 132 -21.49 39.94 -18.31
C SER A 132 -20.57 38.71 -18.09
N TYR A 133 -19.30 38.88 -18.45
CA TYR A 133 -18.09 38.15 -18.05
C TYR A 133 -17.98 36.63 -18.33
N GLN A 134 -17.20 36.33 -19.37
CA GLN A 134 -16.55 35.03 -19.60
C GLN A 134 -15.21 35.00 -18.84
N MET A 135 -15.16 34.33 -17.69
CA MET A 135 -13.91 34.11 -16.94
C MET A 135 -13.03 33.11 -17.67
N THR A 136 -12.02 33.64 -18.37
CA THR A 136 -11.00 32.90 -19.13
C THR A 136 -11.58 32.21 -20.38
N PRO A 137 -11.21 32.61 -21.61
CA PRO A 137 -11.50 31.78 -22.76
C PRO A 137 -10.76 30.45 -22.53
N GLN A 138 -11.51 29.40 -22.19
CA GLN A 138 -11.03 28.03 -22.30
C GLN A 138 -10.67 27.89 -23.77
N VAL A 139 -9.38 27.99 -24.09
CA VAL A 139 -8.86 27.68 -25.42
C VAL A 139 -9.49 26.33 -25.76
N PRO A 140 -10.29 26.23 -26.84
CA PRO A 140 -10.83 24.95 -27.26
C PRO A 140 -9.63 24.03 -27.44
N ARG A 141 -9.38 23.18 -26.44
CA ARG A 141 -8.33 22.17 -26.55
C ARG A 141 -8.82 21.33 -27.71
N ALA A 142 -8.06 21.36 -28.81
CA ALA A 142 -8.34 20.54 -29.96
C ALA A 142 -8.64 19.13 -29.43
N PRO A 143 -9.74 18.48 -29.86
CA PRO A 143 -10.04 17.12 -29.43
C PRO A 143 -8.75 16.32 -29.63
N ARG A 144 -8.15 15.87 -28.51
CA ARG A 144 -6.92 15.09 -28.58
C ARG A 144 -7.26 13.94 -29.51
N LYS A 145 -6.44 13.71 -30.54
CA LYS A 145 -6.59 12.55 -31.41
C LYS A 145 -6.39 11.34 -30.50
N ILE A 146 -7.48 10.81 -29.97
CA ILE A 146 -7.47 9.58 -29.17
C ILE A 146 -7.13 8.51 -30.18
N ASN A 147 -5.86 8.11 -30.21
CA ASN A 147 -5.46 6.93 -30.93
C ASN A 147 -6.25 5.77 -30.31
N LEU A 148 -7.14 5.17 -31.09
CA LEU A 148 -8.02 4.10 -30.62
C LEU A 148 -7.23 2.85 -30.18
N ASP A 149 -5.96 2.76 -30.59
CA ASP A 149 -5.06 1.67 -30.24
C ASP A 149 -4.19 1.94 -29.01
N ASP A 150 -4.03 3.19 -28.57
CA ASP A 150 -3.12 3.56 -27.50
C ASP A 150 -3.85 3.92 -26.20
N TYR A 151 -3.54 3.19 -25.13
CA TYR A 151 -4.08 3.42 -23.79
C TYR A 151 -3.53 4.69 -23.11
N GLY A 152 -2.67 5.46 -23.79
CA GLY A 152 -2.23 6.76 -23.28
C GLY A 152 -1.29 6.60 -22.10
N MET A 153 -0.52 5.51 -22.09
CA MET A 153 0.63 5.29 -21.21
C MET A 153 1.85 6.06 -21.71
N ASP A 154 1.62 7.24 -22.29
CA ASP A 154 2.69 8.14 -22.69
C ASP A 154 3.27 8.77 -21.42
N LEU A 155 4.60 8.80 -21.32
CA LEU A 155 5.41 9.25 -20.18
C LEU A 155 5.26 10.74 -19.85
N ASN A 156 4.27 11.41 -20.43
CA ASN A 156 3.95 12.79 -20.15
C ASN A 156 3.46 12.88 -18.71
N SER A 157 4.11 13.72 -17.91
CA SER A 157 3.84 13.90 -16.46
C SER A 157 2.46 14.52 -16.14
N ASP A 158 1.61 14.68 -17.13
CA ASP A 158 0.19 14.97 -16.98
C ASP A 158 -0.47 13.61 -16.71
N ASP A 159 -0.39 13.13 -15.46
CA ASP A 159 -1.02 11.91 -14.89
C ASP A 159 -2.56 11.98 -15.00
N SER A 160 -3.02 12.14 -16.24
CA SER A 160 -4.37 11.87 -16.67
C SER A 160 -4.47 10.35 -16.74
N THR A 161 -4.54 9.74 -15.56
CA THR A 161 -5.01 8.37 -15.43
C THR A 161 -6.30 8.21 -16.24
N ASP A 162 -6.47 7.05 -16.89
CA ASP A 162 -7.72 6.68 -17.57
C ASP A 162 -8.89 7.05 -16.66
N ASP A 163 -9.83 7.86 -17.15
CA ASP A 163 -11.02 8.20 -16.36
C ASP A 163 -11.80 6.90 -16.17
N GLU A 164 -11.68 6.28 -15.00
CA GLU A 164 -12.35 5.02 -14.64
C GLU A 164 -13.87 5.08 -14.87
N SER A 165 -14.46 6.28 -14.90
CA SER A 165 -15.88 6.49 -15.19
C SER A 165 -16.20 6.54 -16.70
N HIS A 166 -15.20 6.75 -17.55
CA HIS A 166 -15.30 6.85 -19.00
C HIS A 166 -14.12 6.14 -19.68
N PRO A 167 -14.11 4.79 -19.70
CA PRO A 167 -13.03 4.02 -20.30
C PRO A 167 -12.82 4.45 -21.76
N ARG A 168 -11.57 4.75 -22.13
CA ARG A 168 -11.23 5.27 -23.48
C ARG A 168 -11.65 4.34 -24.61
N LYS A 169 -11.75 3.02 -24.35
CA LYS A 169 -12.22 2.03 -25.31
C LYS A 169 -13.49 1.34 -24.78
N PRO A 170 -14.50 1.06 -25.63
CA PRO A 170 -15.65 0.29 -25.21
C PRO A 170 -15.22 -1.12 -24.79
N ILE A 171 -15.84 -1.65 -23.74
CA ILE A 171 -15.55 -2.99 -23.23
C ILE A 171 -15.93 -4.01 -24.30
N PRO A 172 -15.03 -4.91 -24.71
CA PRO A 172 -15.33 -5.92 -25.72
C PRO A 172 -16.35 -6.93 -25.17
N SER A 173 -17.12 -7.57 -26.07
CA SER A 173 -18.23 -8.45 -25.67
C SER A 173 -17.80 -9.63 -24.80
N TRP A 174 -16.61 -10.18 -25.04
CA TRP A 174 -16.06 -11.29 -24.26
C TRP A 174 -15.75 -10.90 -22.80
N ALA A 175 -15.54 -9.61 -22.54
CA ALA A 175 -15.18 -9.08 -21.23
C ALA A 175 -16.38 -8.55 -20.45
N THR A 176 -17.63 -8.81 -20.89
CA THR A 176 -18.84 -8.33 -20.23
C THR A 176 -19.90 -9.41 -20.05
N GLY A 177 -20.68 -9.28 -18.96
CA GLY A 177 -21.90 -10.05 -18.70
C GLY A 177 -21.73 -11.56 -18.74
N THR A 178 -22.60 -12.23 -19.49
CA THR A 178 -22.70 -13.70 -19.56
C THR A 178 -21.57 -14.35 -20.36
N GLN A 179 -20.98 -13.65 -21.33
CA GLN A 179 -19.86 -14.21 -22.11
C GLN A 179 -18.63 -14.41 -21.22
N LEU A 180 -18.32 -13.42 -20.38
CA LEU A 180 -17.24 -13.50 -19.41
C LEU A 180 -17.49 -14.60 -18.37
N SER A 181 -18.70 -14.68 -17.82
CA SER A 181 -19.00 -15.69 -16.79
C SER A 181 -18.91 -17.12 -17.32
N GLN A 182 -19.37 -17.36 -18.56
CA GLN A 182 -19.23 -18.65 -19.24
C GLN A 182 -17.75 -19.00 -19.50
N ALA A 183 -16.95 -18.03 -19.97
CA ALA A 183 -15.52 -18.24 -20.22
C ALA A 183 -14.75 -18.57 -18.92
N ILE A 184 -15.05 -17.86 -17.83
CA ILE A 184 -14.45 -18.13 -16.51
C ILE A 184 -14.83 -19.52 -16.01
N LEU A 185 -16.11 -19.89 -16.09
CA LEU A 185 -16.57 -21.22 -15.68
C LEU A 185 -15.89 -22.31 -16.51
N HIS A 186 -15.80 -22.11 -17.82
CA HIS A 186 -15.13 -23.04 -18.72
C HIS A 186 -13.64 -23.20 -18.36
N GLN A 187 -12.92 -22.11 -18.13
CA GLN A 187 -11.51 -22.14 -17.71
C GLN A 187 -11.31 -22.79 -16.34
N TYR A 188 -12.27 -22.63 -15.42
CA TYR A 188 -12.25 -23.27 -14.11
C TYR A 188 -12.46 -24.79 -14.21
N CYS A 189 -13.45 -25.22 -15.00
CA CYS A 189 -13.73 -26.64 -15.21
C CYS A 189 -12.66 -27.34 -16.07
N HIS A 190 -12.00 -26.60 -16.96
CA HIS A 190 -11.00 -27.13 -17.89
C HIS A 190 -9.70 -26.31 -17.81
N PRO A 191 -8.89 -26.48 -16.74
CA PRO A 191 -7.66 -25.72 -16.57
C PRO A 191 -6.64 -26.11 -17.65
N PRO A 192 -6.11 -25.16 -18.43
CA PRO A 192 -5.09 -25.45 -19.44
C PRO A 192 -3.73 -25.74 -18.79
N ASN A 193 -2.83 -26.39 -19.54
CA ASN A 193 -1.45 -26.58 -19.10
C ASN A 193 -0.68 -25.25 -19.15
N LEU A 194 -0.57 -24.59 -17.99
CA LEU A 194 0.06 -23.27 -17.88
C LEU A 194 1.54 -23.27 -18.26
N LEU A 195 2.26 -24.40 -18.04
CA LEU A 195 3.69 -24.48 -18.38
C LEU A 195 3.89 -24.55 -19.89
N GLU A 196 3.01 -25.24 -20.61
CA GLU A 196 3.04 -25.29 -22.07
C GLU A 196 2.58 -23.96 -22.69
N LEU A 197 1.55 -23.33 -22.09
CA LEU A 197 0.99 -22.09 -22.60
C LEU A 197 1.91 -20.87 -22.37
N PHE A 198 2.53 -20.75 -21.18
CA PHE A 198 3.31 -19.57 -20.78
C PHE A 198 4.81 -19.85 -20.61
N GLY A 199 5.23 -21.11 -20.54
CA GLY A 199 6.64 -21.47 -20.33
C GLY A 199 7.15 -21.16 -18.92
N THR A 200 8.48 -21.19 -18.78
CA THR A 200 9.15 -20.83 -17.53
C THR A 200 9.28 -19.31 -17.38
N ILE A 201 8.98 -18.80 -16.19
CA ILE A 201 9.15 -17.38 -15.87
C ILE A 201 10.65 -17.03 -15.92
N ARG A 202 11.03 -16.12 -16.83
CA ARG A 202 12.40 -15.65 -17.00
C ARG A 202 12.85 -14.81 -15.78
N GLN A 203 14.13 -14.90 -15.44
CA GLN A 203 14.74 -14.01 -14.44
C GLN A 203 14.68 -12.54 -14.89
N LEU A 204 14.25 -11.66 -14.00
CA LEU A 204 14.16 -10.22 -14.26
C LEU A 204 15.55 -9.58 -14.18
N HIS A 205 16.06 -9.11 -15.31
CA HIS A 205 17.21 -8.22 -15.39
C HIS A 205 16.73 -6.78 -15.49
N LEU A 206 16.86 -6.03 -14.39
CA LEU A 206 16.39 -4.64 -14.32
C LEU A 206 17.17 -3.71 -15.28
N GLU A 207 18.41 -4.08 -15.61
CA GLU A 207 19.24 -3.35 -16.56
C GLU A 207 18.66 -3.37 -17.98
N ASP A 208 18.14 -4.51 -18.41
CA ASP A 208 17.53 -4.68 -19.72
C ASP A 208 16.18 -3.95 -19.82
N ILE A 209 15.41 -3.97 -18.73
CA ILE A 209 14.08 -3.35 -18.68
C ILE A 209 14.21 -1.82 -18.67
N PHE A 210 15.05 -1.27 -17.79
CA PHE A 210 15.18 0.18 -17.61
C PHE A 210 16.27 0.82 -18.47
N ARG A 211 17.05 0.01 -19.20
CA ARG A 211 18.21 0.45 -20.01
C ARG A 211 19.18 1.31 -19.19
N LYS A 212 19.31 1.02 -17.90
CA LYS A 212 20.15 1.73 -16.92
C LYS A 212 20.76 0.73 -15.97
N SER A 213 22.00 0.96 -15.56
CA SER A 213 22.63 0.16 -14.50
C SER A 213 22.68 0.97 -13.20
N LYS A 214 22.00 0.48 -12.16
CA LYS A 214 22.03 1.07 -10.82
C LYS A 214 22.65 0.08 -9.84
N PRO A 215 23.47 0.52 -8.89
CA PRO A 215 24.03 -0.37 -7.86
C PRO A 215 22.95 -1.16 -7.11
N ARG A 216 21.79 -0.53 -6.87
CA ARG A 216 20.63 -1.17 -6.23
C ARG A 216 20.10 -2.39 -6.99
N TYR A 217 20.22 -2.45 -8.32
CA TYR A 217 19.73 -3.59 -9.10
C TYR A 217 20.49 -4.89 -8.78
N HIS A 218 21.75 -4.77 -8.37
CA HIS A 218 22.62 -5.89 -8.01
C HIS A 218 22.66 -6.16 -6.50
N LYS A 219 22.37 -5.17 -5.66
CA LYS A 219 22.35 -5.31 -4.21
C LYS A 219 21.09 -6.05 -3.78
N ARG A 220 21.25 -7.31 -3.38
CA ARG A 220 20.17 -8.16 -2.88
C ARG A 220 20.25 -8.33 -1.36
N THR A 221 19.10 -8.46 -0.72
CA THR A 221 18.95 -8.80 0.71
C THR A 221 18.32 -10.18 0.86
N SER A 222 17.99 -10.61 2.08
CA SER A 222 17.38 -11.92 2.35
C SER A 222 16.11 -12.22 1.54
N SER A 223 15.41 -11.19 1.03
CA SER A 223 14.24 -11.36 0.14
C SER A 223 14.56 -11.99 -1.23
N ALA A 224 15.83 -12.02 -1.62
CA ALA A 224 16.29 -12.67 -2.83
C ALA A 224 16.54 -14.17 -2.67
N VAL A 225 16.63 -14.65 -1.43
CA VAL A 225 16.97 -16.04 -1.10
C VAL A 225 15.66 -16.79 -0.84
N TRP A 226 15.23 -17.56 -1.83
CA TRP A 226 14.04 -18.42 -1.74
C TRP A 226 14.51 -19.87 -1.58
N ASN A 227 14.21 -20.47 -0.42
CA ASN A 227 14.61 -21.85 -0.11
C ASN A 227 13.69 -22.91 -0.74
N SER A 228 12.51 -22.49 -1.20
CA SER A 228 11.59 -23.36 -1.95
C SER A 228 11.91 -23.28 -3.44
N PRO A 229 11.90 -24.41 -4.16
CA PRO A 229 12.10 -24.38 -5.61
C PRO A 229 10.97 -23.57 -6.27
N PRO A 230 11.27 -22.87 -7.38
CA PRO A 230 10.21 -22.26 -8.18
C PRO A 230 9.24 -23.36 -8.64
N LEU A 231 7.94 -23.05 -8.70
CA LEU A 231 6.95 -24.00 -9.18
C LEU A 231 7.25 -24.32 -10.65
N GLN A 232 7.81 -25.50 -10.92
CA GLN A 232 8.18 -25.95 -12.27
C GLN A 232 7.00 -26.54 -13.06
N GLY A 233 5.76 -26.26 -12.65
CA GLY A 233 4.57 -26.80 -13.29
C GLY A 233 3.33 -26.44 -12.48
N GLY A 234 2.18 -26.39 -13.16
CA GLY A 234 0.90 -26.15 -12.49
C GLY A 234 0.74 -27.12 -11.34
N ARG A 235 0.41 -26.62 -10.13
CA ARG A 235 -0.18 -27.51 -9.13
C ARG A 235 -1.33 -28.19 -9.83
N VAL A 236 -1.30 -29.51 -9.94
CA VAL A 236 -2.49 -30.28 -10.28
C VAL A 236 -3.54 -29.80 -9.27
N PRO A 237 -4.58 -29.06 -9.69
CA PRO A 237 -5.65 -28.77 -8.76
C PRO A 237 -6.11 -30.15 -8.31
N ARG A 238 -6.10 -30.41 -7.00
CA ARG A 238 -6.88 -31.52 -6.45
C ARG A 238 -8.30 -31.27 -6.96
N SER A 239 -8.65 -31.98 -8.01
CA SER A 239 -9.87 -31.78 -8.78
C SER A 239 -11.04 -31.86 -7.80
N PRO A 240 -11.78 -30.77 -7.54
CA PRO A 240 -13.14 -30.97 -7.10
C PRO A 240 -13.85 -31.51 -8.34
N THR A 241 -14.33 -32.74 -8.28
CA THR A 241 -15.25 -33.26 -9.28
C THR A 241 -16.37 -32.24 -9.45
N CYS A 242 -16.40 -31.55 -10.60
CA CYS A 242 -17.45 -30.61 -10.94
C CYS A 242 -18.71 -31.42 -11.30
N SER A 243 -19.31 -32.05 -10.30
CA SER A 243 -20.59 -32.75 -10.43
C SER A 243 -21.71 -31.74 -10.25
N LEU A 244 -21.86 -30.82 -11.21
CA LEU A 244 -23.11 -30.09 -11.36
C LEU A 244 -24.04 -31.00 -12.18
N LYS A 245 -24.81 -31.83 -11.48
CA LYS A 245 -25.92 -32.57 -12.09
C LYS A 245 -27.03 -31.55 -12.38
N TYR A 246 -27.38 -31.43 -13.66
CA TYR A 246 -28.63 -30.82 -14.10
C TYR A 246 -29.82 -31.69 -13.68
#